data_AF-A0A1Q8Z8D9-F1
#
_entry.id   AF-A0A1Q8Z8D9-F1
#
_cell.length_a   1.000
_cell.length_b   1.000
_cell.length_c   1.000
_cell.angle_alpha   90.00
_cell.angle_beta   90.00
_cell.angle_gamma   90.00
#
_symmetry.space_group_name_H-M   'P 1'
#
loop_
_entity.id
_entity.type
_entity.pdbx_description
1 polymer ?
#
loop_
_entity_poly.entity_id
_entity_poly.type
_entity_poly.pdbx_seq_one_letter_code
_entity_poly.pdbx_strand_id
1 'polypeptide(L)'
;MVSQSVINVDLADVFEQPDRKGFLHTLAWGDYVEVLETTDTYLRISTVKYEETSNGSILPVKTEAYICPTKSSNLSPADIAIPQADSKVLKVNFVDVQQGDGAVIESPDGKIILVDGGDNQLFARYLAARFRGTSLTNPKSIDCILVTHGDADHFDGLTQIHASETNPEPRKRLFIEPKRVYHNGLVKRPSKDKHNKTIPEKELLGPTQVVDGETILTGLVESLLDVPNEEMNQPFRQWKEALKKWNDRSNIEFRRLSFGEKDAFDFFNNGDLEISVLGPFVTEKGSVRGLKFLGNPPKGPRIGHESMSLGEADFKGFSASHTINGHSIVFRLRYGGFSYLFCGDLNDEASRILGRKHQKGEINLRSEVFKVPHHGSADFSGAFFQMVSPIVSVISSGDESAKQEYIHPRATLVGALGRHSRVDEPLIFVTELVAFFNLEGWASLTDQKKAEKRGEFFAFSRRAYGIVKTRTDGTRLLVYTDSGKTNMKEAYCYSLDQNGLPVPAPLVRA
;
A
#
# COMPACT_ATOMS: atom_id res chain seq x y z
N MET A 1 -0.18 21.32 -26.04
CA MET A 1 -0.07 20.27 -25.01
C MET A 1 0.14 18.96 -25.76
N VAL A 2 1.26 18.26 -25.56
CA VAL A 2 1.41 16.92 -26.11
C VAL A 2 0.34 16.05 -25.44
N SER A 3 -0.54 15.40 -26.20
CA SER A 3 -1.58 14.56 -25.60
C SER A 3 -0.91 13.38 -24.91
N GLN A 4 -0.99 13.32 -23.59
CA GLN A 4 -0.48 12.18 -22.83
C GLN A 4 -1.30 10.93 -23.19
N SER A 5 -0.58 9.87 -23.54
CA SER A 5 -1.16 8.55 -23.81
C SER A 5 -0.82 7.60 -22.66
N VAL A 6 -1.50 6.47 -22.60
CA VAL A 6 -1.19 5.37 -21.68
C VAL A 6 -1.06 4.07 -22.46
N ILE A 7 -0.23 3.16 -21.96
CA ILE A 7 -0.12 1.80 -22.50
C ILE A 7 -1.45 1.06 -22.28
N ASN A 8 -1.94 0.40 -23.33
CA ASN A 8 -3.24 -0.29 -23.40
C ASN A 8 -3.11 -1.82 -23.64
N VAL A 9 -1.93 -2.36 -23.38
CA VAL A 9 -1.62 -3.79 -23.42
C VAL A 9 -1.00 -4.20 -22.09
N ASP A 10 -0.98 -5.50 -21.76
CA ASP A 10 -0.48 -5.92 -20.44
C ASP A 10 0.97 -5.48 -20.24
N LEU A 11 1.84 -5.80 -21.21
CA LEU A 11 3.24 -5.42 -21.24
C LEU A 11 3.65 -4.93 -22.64
N ALA A 12 4.53 -3.93 -22.71
CA ALA A 12 5.07 -3.41 -23.96
C ALA A 12 6.59 -3.24 -23.86
N ASP A 13 7.33 -3.95 -24.72
CA ASP A 13 8.79 -3.89 -24.76
C ASP A 13 9.28 -2.68 -25.56
N VAL A 14 10.20 -1.92 -24.96
CA VAL A 14 10.73 -0.69 -25.52
C VAL A 14 12.15 -0.92 -26.02
N PHE A 15 12.43 -0.51 -27.26
CA PHE A 15 13.69 -0.73 -27.97
C PHE A 15 14.30 0.59 -28.47
N GLU A 16 15.62 0.64 -28.64
CA GLU A 16 16.33 1.77 -29.25
C GLU A 16 16.06 1.89 -30.75
N GLN A 17 15.73 0.79 -31.42
CA GLN A 17 15.53 0.74 -32.87
C GLN A 17 14.21 0.05 -33.25
N PRO A 18 13.58 0.43 -34.38
CA PRO A 18 12.30 -0.14 -34.84
C PRO A 18 12.41 -1.59 -35.32
N ASP A 19 13.62 -2.14 -35.47
CA ASP A 19 13.87 -3.56 -35.77
C ASP A 19 14.05 -4.42 -34.49
N ARG A 20 13.65 -3.88 -33.33
CA ARG A 20 13.73 -4.49 -32.00
C ARG A 20 15.15 -4.71 -31.48
N LYS A 21 16.13 -3.94 -31.97
CA LYS A 21 17.49 -3.90 -31.39
C LYS A 21 17.59 -2.90 -30.24
N GLY A 22 18.47 -3.21 -29.30
CA GLY A 22 18.74 -2.37 -28.13
C GLY A 22 17.55 -2.31 -27.17
N PHE A 23 17.20 -3.43 -26.55
CA PHE A 23 16.14 -3.45 -25.53
C PHE A 23 16.48 -2.47 -24.39
N LEU A 24 15.51 -1.64 -24.01
CA LEU A 24 15.65 -0.63 -22.95
C LEU A 24 14.95 -1.07 -21.65
N HIS A 25 13.62 -1.20 -21.71
CA HIS A 25 12.77 -1.58 -20.57
C HIS A 25 11.40 -2.03 -21.06
N THR A 26 10.60 -2.56 -20.15
CA THR A 26 9.21 -2.95 -20.41
C THR A 26 8.26 -2.01 -19.65
N LEU A 27 7.33 -1.38 -20.36
CA LEU A 27 6.20 -0.64 -19.80
C LEU A 27 5.03 -1.60 -19.57
N ALA A 28 4.11 -1.26 -18.67
CA ALA A 28 2.95 -2.07 -18.36
C ALA A 28 1.64 -1.31 -18.54
N TRP A 29 0.54 -2.05 -18.56
CA TRP A 29 -0.81 -1.51 -18.72
C TRP A 29 -1.09 -0.30 -17.80
N GLY A 30 -1.54 0.80 -18.38
CA GLY A 30 -1.84 2.06 -17.69
C GLY A 30 -0.61 2.92 -17.34
N ASP A 31 0.61 2.53 -17.73
CA ASP A 31 1.78 3.40 -17.63
C ASP A 31 1.68 4.55 -18.65
N TYR A 32 2.07 5.76 -18.22
CA TYR A 32 2.07 6.95 -19.06
C TYR A 32 3.16 6.86 -20.13
N VAL A 33 2.83 7.28 -21.35
CA VAL A 33 3.75 7.32 -22.48
C VAL A 33 3.50 8.55 -23.36
N GLU A 34 4.58 9.20 -23.80
CA GLU A 34 4.53 10.28 -24.78
C GLU A 34 4.72 9.66 -26.17
N VAL A 35 3.64 9.53 -26.94
CA VAL A 35 3.71 9.01 -28.32
C VAL A 35 4.11 10.14 -29.26
N LEU A 36 5.19 9.93 -30.01
CA LEU A 36 5.73 10.87 -30.99
C LEU A 36 5.22 10.58 -32.40
N GLU A 37 5.02 9.30 -32.72
CA GLU A 37 4.57 8.84 -34.04
C GLU A 37 3.98 7.43 -33.93
N THR A 38 2.93 7.17 -34.69
CA THR A 38 2.35 5.83 -34.87
C THR A 38 2.43 5.46 -36.35
N THR A 39 3.03 4.31 -36.65
CA THR A 39 3.12 3.75 -38.00
C THR A 39 2.40 2.40 -38.08
N ASP A 40 2.43 1.76 -39.24
CA ASP A 40 1.88 0.40 -39.40
C ASP A 40 2.71 -0.68 -38.69
N THR A 41 3.96 -0.38 -38.31
CA THR A 41 4.89 -1.38 -37.76
C THR A 41 5.43 -1.07 -36.36
N TYR A 42 5.39 0.19 -35.93
CA TYR A 42 5.88 0.61 -34.61
C TYR A 42 5.18 1.85 -34.06
N LEU A 43 5.25 2.07 -32.74
CA LEU A 43 5.13 3.39 -32.13
C LEU A 43 6.50 3.93 -31.80
N ARG A 44 6.75 5.18 -32.16
CA ARG A 44 7.89 5.95 -31.66
C ARG A 44 7.42 6.75 -30.47
N ILE A 45 8.12 6.61 -29.36
CA ILE A 45 7.76 7.21 -28.07
C ILE A 45 8.91 8.02 -27.51
N SER A 46 8.61 8.97 -26.63
CA SER A 46 9.61 9.53 -25.73
C SER A 46 9.60 8.81 -24.39
N THR A 47 10.78 8.43 -23.92
CA THR A 47 10.98 7.71 -22.67
C THR A 47 12.30 8.14 -22.01
N VAL A 48 12.71 7.45 -20.95
CA VAL A 48 14.00 7.64 -20.29
C VAL A 48 14.88 6.41 -20.42
N LYS A 49 16.14 6.63 -20.78
CA LYS A 49 17.23 5.67 -20.60
C LYS A 49 18.04 6.09 -19.38
N TYR A 50 18.53 5.12 -18.61
CA TYR A 50 19.39 5.41 -17.46
C TYR A 50 20.85 5.24 -17.87
N GLU A 51 21.64 6.29 -17.74
CA GLU A 51 23.05 6.32 -18.14
C GLU A 51 23.94 6.57 -16.92
N GLU A 52 25.02 5.79 -16.82
CA GLU A 52 26.04 5.97 -15.80
C GLU A 52 26.97 7.13 -16.18
N THR A 53 27.14 8.05 -15.26
CA THR A 53 28.01 9.23 -15.41
C THR A 53 29.43 8.91 -14.95
N SER A 54 30.38 9.80 -15.26
CA SER A 54 31.81 9.63 -14.90
C SER A 54 32.08 9.51 -13.39
N ASN A 55 31.14 9.91 -12.53
CA ASN A 55 31.24 9.77 -11.07
C ASN A 55 30.50 8.52 -10.52
N GLY A 56 30.02 7.63 -11.40
CA GLY A 56 29.27 6.42 -11.04
C GLY A 56 27.78 6.65 -10.76
N SER A 57 27.28 7.89 -10.82
CA SER A 57 25.84 8.15 -10.66
C SER A 57 25.08 7.72 -11.90
N ILE A 58 23.94 7.06 -11.72
CA ILE A 58 23.04 6.66 -12.82
C ILE A 58 21.92 7.71 -12.93
N LEU A 59 21.84 8.40 -14.06
CA LEU A 59 20.88 9.48 -14.29
C LEU A 59 19.92 9.15 -15.45
N PRO A 60 18.65 9.57 -15.36
CA PRO A 60 17.71 9.45 -16.47
C PRO A 60 18.03 10.48 -17.56
N VAL A 61 18.11 10.01 -18.80
CA VAL A 61 18.29 10.81 -20.02
C VAL A 61 17.04 10.62 -20.89
N LYS A 62 16.40 11.74 -21.28
CA LYS A 62 15.24 11.70 -22.19
C LYS A 62 15.72 11.18 -23.54
N THR A 63 15.07 10.13 -24.05
CA THR A 63 15.41 9.48 -25.31
C THR A 63 14.14 9.20 -26.12
N GLU A 64 14.31 9.06 -27.43
CA GLU A 64 13.30 8.44 -28.27
C GLU A 64 13.52 6.93 -28.31
N ALA A 65 12.44 6.17 -28.41
CA ALA A 65 12.45 4.71 -28.45
C ALA A 65 11.24 4.16 -29.20
N TYR A 66 11.21 2.84 -29.41
CA TYR A 66 10.24 2.17 -30.26
C TYR A 66 9.55 1.03 -29.53
N ILE A 67 8.24 0.90 -29.71
CA ILE A 67 7.48 -0.31 -29.35
C ILE A 67 7.02 -0.96 -30.65
N CYS A 68 7.37 -2.22 -30.85
CA CYS A 68 7.22 -2.92 -32.13
C CYS A 68 6.47 -4.26 -31.92
N PRO A 69 5.14 -4.28 -32.04
CA PRO A 69 4.35 -5.49 -31.80
C PRO A 69 4.76 -6.62 -32.74
N THR A 70 4.79 -7.84 -32.21
CA THR A 70 5.08 -9.03 -33.02
C THR A 70 3.83 -9.54 -33.74
N LYS A 71 3.98 -10.25 -34.85
CA LYS A 71 2.84 -10.92 -35.50
C LYS A 71 2.09 -11.87 -34.55
N SER A 72 2.82 -12.51 -33.64
CA SER A 72 2.26 -13.40 -32.62
C SER A 72 1.46 -12.70 -31.53
N SER A 73 1.65 -11.40 -31.30
CA SER A 73 0.85 -10.67 -30.31
C SER A 73 -0.54 -10.31 -30.83
N ASN A 74 -0.76 -10.38 -32.14
CA ASN A 74 -2.02 -9.99 -32.80
C ASN A 74 -2.45 -8.54 -32.46
N LEU A 75 -1.46 -7.66 -32.30
CA LEU A 75 -1.64 -6.24 -32.03
C LEU A 75 -1.15 -5.40 -33.21
N SER A 76 -1.86 -4.34 -33.52
CA SER A 76 -1.34 -3.23 -34.31
C SER A 76 -0.69 -2.18 -33.39
N PRO A 77 0.21 -1.32 -33.90
CA PRO A 77 0.73 -0.20 -33.10
C PRO A 77 -0.36 0.74 -32.54
N ALA A 78 -1.50 0.88 -33.24
CA ALA A 78 -2.61 1.69 -32.73
C ALA A 78 -3.25 1.11 -31.45
N ASP A 79 -3.13 -0.19 -31.21
CA ASP A 79 -3.72 -0.86 -30.03
C ASP A 79 -2.88 -0.69 -28.76
N ILE A 80 -1.60 -0.34 -28.89
CA ILE A 80 -0.62 -0.35 -27.80
C ILE A 80 -0.78 0.84 -26.86
N ALA A 81 -1.17 2.00 -27.40
CA ALA A 81 -1.31 3.21 -26.60
C ALA A 81 -2.59 3.96 -27.00
N ILE A 82 -3.33 4.39 -25.99
CA ILE A 82 -4.57 5.16 -26.15
C ILE A 82 -4.44 6.52 -25.45
N PRO A 83 -5.24 7.53 -25.83
CA PRO A 83 -5.31 8.78 -25.08
C PRO A 83 -5.60 8.52 -23.60
N GLN A 84 -4.92 9.24 -22.70
CA GLN A 84 -5.12 9.08 -21.25
C GLN A 84 -6.60 9.22 -20.83
N ALA A 85 -7.34 10.13 -21.49
CA ALA A 85 -8.75 10.36 -21.21
C ALA A 85 -9.65 9.15 -21.48
N ASP A 86 -9.20 8.23 -22.33
CA ASP A 86 -9.90 6.99 -22.68
C ASP A 86 -9.48 5.81 -21.80
N SER A 87 -8.47 6.00 -20.95
CA SER A 87 -7.99 4.97 -20.01
C SER A 87 -9.09 4.58 -19.04
N LYS A 88 -9.30 3.27 -18.92
CA LYS A 88 -10.18 2.66 -17.92
C LYS A 88 -9.39 1.97 -16.81
N VAL A 89 -8.08 2.18 -16.72
CA VAL A 89 -7.23 1.36 -15.84
C VAL A 89 -7.19 1.92 -14.42
N LEU A 90 -7.73 1.15 -13.46
CA LEU A 90 -7.44 1.29 -12.05
C LEU A 90 -6.06 0.68 -11.75
N LYS A 91 -5.21 1.42 -11.05
CA LYS A 91 -3.84 1.01 -10.70
C LYS A 91 -3.71 0.94 -9.19
N VAL A 92 -3.29 -0.22 -8.66
CA VAL A 92 -2.90 -0.35 -7.25
C VAL A 92 -1.46 -0.86 -7.17
N ASN A 93 -0.59 -0.12 -6.48
CA ASN A 93 0.79 -0.49 -6.24
C ASN A 93 1.02 -0.66 -4.74
N PHE A 94 1.44 -1.84 -4.32
CA PHE A 94 1.88 -2.14 -2.96
C PHE A 94 3.39 -2.01 -2.90
N VAL A 95 3.89 -1.14 -2.04
CA VAL A 95 5.29 -0.70 -2.01
C VAL A 95 5.99 -1.34 -0.83
N ASP A 96 7.17 -1.93 -1.06
CA ASP A 96 8.09 -2.33 0.00
C ASP A 96 8.56 -1.08 0.76
N VAL A 97 7.99 -0.94 1.96
CA VAL A 97 8.36 0.06 2.96
C VAL A 97 9.01 -0.60 4.17
N GLN A 98 9.55 -1.81 4.01
CA GLN A 98 10.01 -2.71 5.07
C GLN A 98 8.85 -3.22 5.96
N GLN A 99 9.02 -3.27 7.28
CA GLN A 99 7.88 -3.47 8.19
C GLN A 99 6.97 -2.25 8.12
N GLY A 100 5.69 -2.50 7.92
CA GLY A 100 4.73 -1.46 7.62
C GLY A 100 3.95 -1.72 6.35
N ASP A 101 2.93 -0.89 6.14
CA ASP A 101 2.11 -0.88 4.94
C ASP A 101 2.33 0.41 4.15
N GLY A 102 2.24 0.29 2.82
CA GLY A 102 2.28 1.43 1.91
C GLY A 102 1.71 1.03 0.56
N ALA A 103 0.64 1.71 0.15
CA ALA A 103 0.02 1.49 -1.15
C ALA A 103 -0.42 2.79 -1.82
N VAL A 104 -0.46 2.75 -3.15
CA VAL A 104 -0.98 3.84 -3.99
C VAL A 104 -2.08 3.30 -4.87
N ILE A 105 -3.26 3.90 -4.77
CA ILE A 105 -4.43 3.63 -5.61
C ILE A 105 -4.59 4.83 -6.55
N GLU A 106 -4.67 4.58 -7.84
CA GLU A 106 -4.92 5.60 -8.86
C GLU A 106 -6.10 5.17 -9.72
N SER A 107 -7.19 5.95 -9.70
CA SER A 107 -8.40 5.68 -10.48
C SER A 107 -8.17 5.94 -11.98
N PRO A 108 -9.06 5.43 -12.86
CA PRO A 108 -8.97 5.69 -14.29
C PRO A 108 -8.93 7.18 -14.67
N ASP A 109 -9.68 8.02 -13.93
CA ASP A 109 -9.71 9.47 -14.12
C ASP A 109 -8.58 10.22 -13.38
N GLY A 110 -7.60 9.49 -12.85
CA GLY A 110 -6.33 10.05 -12.34
C GLY A 110 -6.35 10.53 -10.89
N LYS A 111 -7.41 10.24 -10.12
CA LYS A 111 -7.45 10.53 -8.68
C LYS A 111 -6.54 9.59 -7.92
N ILE A 112 -5.86 10.10 -6.90
CA ILE A 112 -4.85 9.34 -6.15
C ILE A 112 -5.19 9.25 -4.68
N ILE A 113 -5.19 8.01 -4.16
CA ILE A 113 -5.27 7.71 -2.73
C ILE A 113 -3.93 7.08 -2.31
N LEU A 114 -3.29 7.67 -1.30
CA LEU A 114 -2.18 7.03 -0.59
C LEU A 114 -2.75 6.30 0.61
N VAL A 115 -2.39 5.02 0.80
CA VAL A 115 -2.81 4.21 1.94
C VAL A 115 -1.57 3.83 2.71
N ASP A 116 -1.46 4.34 3.93
CA ASP A 116 -0.29 4.21 4.80
C ASP A 116 1.02 4.68 4.10
N GLY A 117 2.17 4.52 4.75
CA GLY A 117 3.46 4.98 4.21
C GLY A 117 4.72 4.40 4.86
N GLY A 118 4.62 3.33 5.65
CA GLY A 118 5.76 2.78 6.40
C GLY A 118 6.21 3.65 7.57
N ASP A 119 7.38 3.35 8.13
CA ASP A 119 8.07 4.16 9.16
C ASP A 119 9.31 4.92 8.63
N ASN A 120 9.57 4.87 7.33
CA ASN A 120 10.84 5.31 6.76
C ASN A 120 10.67 6.04 5.42
N GLN A 121 11.79 6.47 4.83
CA GLN A 121 11.79 7.31 3.63
C GLN A 121 11.44 6.58 2.32
N LEU A 122 11.24 5.26 2.32
CA LEU A 122 11.11 4.48 1.08
C LEU A 122 9.85 4.84 0.30
N PHE A 123 8.72 5.04 0.99
CA PHE A 123 7.49 5.45 0.35
C PHE A 123 7.63 6.84 -0.32
N ALA A 124 8.21 7.81 0.41
CA ALA A 124 8.50 9.14 -0.13
C ALA A 124 9.44 9.09 -1.36
N ARG A 125 10.47 8.23 -1.34
CA ARG A 125 11.39 8.05 -2.48
C ARG A 125 10.70 7.43 -3.69
N TYR A 126 9.83 6.44 -3.47
CA TYR A 126 9.04 5.84 -4.53
C TYR A 126 8.12 6.88 -5.17
N LEU A 127 7.41 7.67 -4.36
CA LEU A 127 6.53 8.74 -4.85
C LEU A 127 7.32 9.84 -5.58
N ALA A 128 8.50 10.25 -5.07
CA ALA A 128 9.36 11.23 -5.74
C ALA A 128 9.85 10.73 -7.12
N ALA A 129 10.15 9.43 -7.23
CA ALA A 129 10.52 8.81 -8.49
C ALA A 129 9.34 8.72 -9.48
N ARG A 130 8.11 8.52 -8.98
CA ARG A 130 6.89 8.46 -9.79
C ARG A 130 6.39 9.83 -10.23
N PHE A 131 6.45 10.83 -9.34
CA PHE A 131 5.93 12.19 -9.55
C PHE A 131 7.09 13.20 -9.62
N ARG A 132 7.98 12.99 -10.59
CA ARG A 132 9.14 13.87 -10.79
C ARG A 132 8.72 15.26 -11.24
N GLY A 133 9.50 16.27 -10.84
CA GLY A 133 9.32 17.65 -11.30
C GLY A 133 8.27 18.45 -10.53
N THR A 134 7.71 17.90 -9.44
CA THR A 134 6.86 18.67 -8.53
C THR A 134 7.65 19.79 -7.87
N SER A 135 7.00 20.91 -7.60
CA SER A 135 7.56 22.05 -6.87
C SER A 135 6.52 22.63 -5.92
N LEU A 136 6.91 23.61 -5.10
CA LEU A 136 5.96 24.33 -4.25
C LEU A 136 4.85 25.03 -5.06
N THR A 137 5.16 25.50 -6.28
CA THR A 137 4.19 26.15 -7.18
C THR A 137 3.44 25.19 -8.10
N ASN A 138 3.88 23.94 -8.17
CA ASN A 138 3.25 22.88 -8.96
C ASN A 138 3.33 21.55 -8.18
N PRO A 139 2.64 21.45 -7.03
CA PRO A 139 2.63 20.23 -6.23
C PRO A 139 1.81 19.14 -6.92
N LYS A 140 2.09 17.87 -6.59
CA LYS A 140 1.24 16.77 -7.04
C LYS A 140 -0.03 16.74 -6.19
N SER A 141 -1.18 16.91 -6.84
CA SER A 141 -2.48 16.74 -6.17
C SER A 141 -2.67 15.29 -5.71
N ILE A 142 -3.03 15.10 -4.44
CA ILE A 142 -3.34 13.83 -3.80
C ILE A 142 -4.76 13.93 -3.25
N ASP A 143 -5.69 13.13 -3.76
CA ASP A 143 -7.11 13.26 -3.41
C ASP A 143 -7.42 12.78 -1.99
N CYS A 144 -6.66 11.81 -1.47
CA CYS A 144 -6.75 11.37 -0.09
C CYS A 144 -5.44 10.72 0.39
N ILE A 145 -5.07 10.99 1.64
CA ILE A 145 -4.15 10.17 2.43
C ILE A 145 -5.00 9.42 3.46
N LEU A 146 -5.00 8.10 3.39
CA LEU A 146 -5.71 7.22 4.30
C LEU A 146 -4.70 6.52 5.21
N VAL A 147 -4.77 6.79 6.51
CA VAL A 147 -3.98 6.09 7.54
C VAL A 147 -4.88 5.05 8.19
N THR A 148 -4.58 3.77 7.99
CA THR A 148 -5.45 2.68 8.46
C THR A 148 -5.56 2.67 9.98
N HIS A 149 -4.45 2.90 10.68
CA HIS A 149 -4.40 3.05 12.14
C HIS A 149 -3.12 3.76 12.60
N GLY A 150 -3.06 4.08 13.91
CA GLY A 150 -2.06 4.95 14.50
C GLY A 150 -0.76 4.29 15.01
N ASP A 151 -0.30 3.21 14.40
CA ASP A 151 1.06 2.69 14.66
C ASP A 151 2.07 3.25 13.65
N ALA A 152 3.32 3.45 14.10
CA ALA A 152 4.28 4.34 13.42
C ALA A 152 4.74 3.79 12.06
N ASP A 153 4.82 2.47 11.93
CA ASP A 153 5.04 1.70 10.70
C ASP A 153 3.93 1.83 9.66
N HIS A 154 2.84 2.55 9.96
CA HIS A 154 1.82 2.88 8.97
C HIS A 154 1.86 4.33 8.50
N PHE A 155 2.40 5.28 9.28
CA PHE A 155 2.28 6.70 8.92
C PHE A 155 3.53 7.55 9.13
N ASP A 156 4.55 7.09 9.86
CA ASP A 156 5.73 7.93 10.12
C ASP A 156 6.51 8.21 8.82
N GLY A 157 6.52 7.26 7.88
CA GLY A 157 7.07 7.44 6.53
C GLY A 157 6.35 8.49 5.69
N LEU A 158 5.08 8.84 6.00
CA LEU A 158 4.38 9.95 5.34
C LEU A 158 5.00 11.31 5.72
N THR A 159 5.59 11.43 6.92
CA THR A 159 6.33 12.65 7.33
C THR A 159 7.55 12.88 6.45
N GLN A 160 8.13 11.80 5.91
CA GLN A 160 9.29 11.86 5.03
C GLN A 160 8.96 12.48 3.67
N ILE A 161 7.69 12.52 3.27
CA ILE A 161 7.26 13.25 2.06
C ILE A 161 7.51 14.74 2.27
N HIS A 162 7.01 15.32 3.35
CA HIS A 162 7.26 16.74 3.67
C HIS A 162 8.75 17.02 3.89
N ALA A 163 9.45 16.14 4.62
CA ALA A 163 10.90 16.28 4.82
C ALA A 163 11.68 16.28 3.49
N SER A 164 11.20 15.53 2.49
CA SER A 164 11.85 15.44 1.17
C SER A 164 11.84 16.75 0.40
N GLU A 165 10.94 17.68 0.68
CA GLU A 165 10.82 18.97 -0.03
C GLU A 165 12.13 19.79 0.04
N THR A 166 12.93 19.60 1.10
CA THR A 166 14.22 20.28 1.31
C THR A 166 15.43 19.41 0.99
N ASN A 167 15.24 18.21 0.42
CA ASN A 167 16.33 17.29 0.14
C ASN A 167 17.40 17.94 -0.76
N PRO A 168 18.71 17.79 -0.50
CA PRO A 168 19.74 18.39 -1.36
C PRO A 168 19.71 17.84 -2.79
N GLU A 169 19.29 16.59 -3.01
CA GLU A 169 19.15 16.01 -4.35
C GLU A 169 17.77 16.31 -4.95
N PRO A 170 17.67 17.09 -6.04
CA PRO A 170 16.37 17.48 -6.62
C PRO A 170 15.46 16.31 -6.98
N ARG A 171 16.02 15.20 -7.47
CA ARG A 171 15.27 13.98 -7.83
C ARG A 171 14.60 13.28 -6.66
N LYS A 172 15.01 13.57 -5.42
CA LYS A 172 14.45 13.02 -4.19
C LYS A 172 13.39 13.94 -3.58
N ARG A 173 13.20 15.15 -4.11
CA ARG A 173 12.19 16.08 -3.63
C ARG A 173 10.82 15.69 -4.17
N LEU A 174 9.82 15.77 -3.31
CA LEU A 174 8.42 15.57 -3.65
C LEU A 174 7.59 16.63 -2.95
N PHE A 175 6.82 17.39 -3.72
CA PHE A 175 5.82 18.33 -3.21
C PHE A 175 4.44 17.76 -3.53
N ILE A 176 3.60 17.63 -2.50
CA ILE A 176 2.23 17.17 -2.64
C ILE A 176 1.24 18.21 -2.12
N GLU A 177 0.01 18.10 -2.60
CA GLU A 177 -1.15 18.84 -2.11
C GLU A 177 -2.25 17.83 -1.76
N PRO A 178 -2.30 17.35 -0.51
CA PRO A 178 -3.37 16.46 -0.06
C PRO A 178 -4.68 17.24 0.09
N LYS A 179 -5.76 16.73 -0.49
CA LYS A 179 -7.11 17.29 -0.31
C LYS A 179 -7.80 16.77 0.95
N ARG A 180 -7.51 15.52 1.32
CA ARG A 180 -8.15 14.79 2.43
C ARG A 180 -7.13 14.00 3.21
N VAL A 181 -7.35 13.89 4.52
CA VAL A 181 -6.63 12.98 5.41
C VAL A 181 -7.64 12.23 6.27
N TYR A 182 -7.72 10.92 6.04
CA TYR A 182 -8.66 10.02 6.70
C TYR A 182 -7.91 9.07 7.64
N HIS A 183 -8.46 8.83 8.82
CA HIS A 183 -7.86 7.95 9.83
C HIS A 183 -8.91 7.33 10.78
N ASN A 184 -8.50 6.38 11.63
CA ASN A 184 -9.43 5.64 12.50
C ASN A 184 -9.82 6.36 13.81
N GLY A 185 -9.33 7.58 14.03
CA GLY A 185 -9.63 8.39 15.21
C GLY A 185 -8.75 8.16 16.44
N LEU A 186 -7.88 7.16 16.45
CA LEU A 186 -7.02 6.86 17.59
C LEU A 186 -5.71 7.64 17.51
N VAL A 187 -5.29 8.22 18.65
CA VAL A 187 -4.00 8.90 18.80
C VAL A 187 -3.25 8.29 19.97
N LYS A 188 -2.03 7.84 19.71
CA LYS A 188 -1.18 7.18 20.70
C LYS A 188 -0.43 8.22 21.53
N ARG A 189 -0.65 8.19 22.84
CA ARG A 189 0.02 9.03 23.83
C ARG A 189 1.44 8.53 24.11
N PRO A 190 2.32 9.37 24.70
CA PRO A 190 3.62 8.92 25.18
C PRO A 190 3.49 7.75 26.17
N SER A 191 4.41 6.78 26.12
CA SER A 191 4.42 5.66 27.08
C SER A 191 4.86 6.04 28.48
N LYS A 192 5.39 7.27 28.64
CA LYS A 192 5.83 7.83 29.91
C LYS A 192 5.28 9.24 30.10
N ASP A 193 4.91 9.56 31.34
CA ASP A 193 4.49 10.91 31.71
C ASP A 193 5.68 11.88 31.84
N LYS A 194 5.38 13.15 32.16
CA LYS A 194 6.39 14.21 32.39
C LYS A 194 7.36 13.94 33.54
N HIS A 195 7.06 12.95 34.39
CA HIS A 195 7.89 12.50 35.51
C HIS A 195 8.59 11.15 35.20
N ASN A 196 8.60 10.73 33.93
CA ASN A 196 9.22 9.48 33.45
C ASN A 196 8.58 8.21 34.03
N LYS A 197 7.34 8.29 34.53
CA LYS A 197 6.56 7.14 35.00
C LYS A 197 5.80 6.51 33.84
N THR A 198 5.79 5.18 33.78
CA THR A 198 5.03 4.42 32.78
C THR A 198 3.54 4.71 32.88
N ILE A 199 2.92 5.04 31.75
CA ILE A 199 1.47 5.23 31.63
C ILE A 199 0.81 3.84 31.45
N PRO A 200 -0.30 3.54 32.16
CA PRO A 200 -1.02 2.28 31.98
C PRO A 200 -1.58 2.11 30.57
N GLU A 201 -1.61 0.86 30.06
CA GLU A 201 -2.13 0.51 28.72
C GLU A 201 -3.46 1.20 28.39
N LYS A 202 -4.43 1.13 29.30
CA LYS A 202 -5.79 1.69 29.15
C LYS A 202 -5.85 3.22 28.97
N GLU A 203 -4.75 3.92 29.24
CA GLU A 203 -4.64 5.38 29.16
C GLU A 203 -3.85 5.85 27.92
N LEU A 204 -3.19 4.93 27.20
CA LEU A 204 -2.31 5.23 26.07
C LEU A 204 -3.05 5.68 24.80
N LEU A 205 -4.37 5.44 24.70
CA LEU A 205 -5.17 5.73 23.51
C LEU A 205 -6.26 6.78 23.75
N GLY A 206 -6.20 7.51 24.86
CA GLY A 206 -7.19 8.53 25.20
C GLY A 206 -8.10 8.16 26.38
N PRO A 207 -9.09 9.00 26.69
CA PRO A 207 -10.09 8.73 27.71
C PRO A 207 -10.92 7.47 27.40
N THR A 208 -11.27 6.75 28.46
CA THR A 208 -12.11 5.55 28.42
C THR A 208 -13.27 5.65 29.41
N GLN A 209 -14.35 4.94 29.15
CA GLN A 209 -15.49 4.75 30.06
C GLN A 209 -15.82 3.26 30.19
N VAL A 210 -16.21 2.82 31.39
CA VAL A 210 -16.63 1.44 31.63
C VAL A 210 -18.15 1.38 31.65
N VAL A 211 -18.75 0.59 30.75
CA VAL A 211 -20.21 0.37 30.67
C VAL A 211 -20.48 -1.11 30.50
N ASP A 212 -21.32 -1.67 31.37
CA ASP A 212 -21.67 -3.10 31.38
C ASP A 212 -20.45 -4.03 31.36
N GLY A 213 -19.39 -3.67 32.10
CA GLY A 213 -18.15 -4.44 32.18
C GLY A 213 -17.21 -4.30 30.97
N GLU A 214 -17.56 -3.52 29.94
CA GLU A 214 -16.69 -3.21 28.80
C GLU A 214 -16.05 -1.84 28.94
N THR A 215 -14.75 -1.75 28.63
CA THR A 215 -14.02 -0.48 28.54
C THR A 215 -14.12 0.06 27.12
N ILE A 216 -14.70 1.25 26.95
CA ILE A 216 -14.91 1.91 25.67
C ILE A 216 -14.01 3.15 25.58
N LEU A 217 -13.21 3.27 24.52
CA LEU A 217 -12.43 4.44 24.14
C LEU A 217 -13.35 5.53 23.58
N THR A 218 -13.49 6.62 24.31
CA THR A 218 -14.36 7.75 23.94
C THR A 218 -13.58 8.95 23.39
N GLY A 219 -12.24 8.89 23.43
CA GLY A 219 -11.35 9.98 22.99
C GLY A 219 -11.03 9.99 21.50
N LEU A 220 -11.97 9.58 20.65
CA LEU A 220 -11.75 9.54 19.21
C LEU A 220 -11.71 10.96 18.64
N VAL A 221 -10.79 11.21 17.71
CA VAL A 221 -10.56 12.56 17.16
C VAL A 221 -10.88 12.59 15.67
N GLU A 222 -11.45 13.70 15.19
CA GLU A 222 -11.71 13.93 13.75
C GLU A 222 -10.49 14.50 13.02
N SER A 223 -9.71 15.34 13.70
CA SER A 223 -8.51 15.98 13.17
C SER A 223 -7.37 15.89 14.18
N LEU A 224 -6.21 15.46 13.70
CA LEU A 224 -4.98 15.46 14.50
C LEU A 224 -4.49 16.88 14.84
N LEU A 225 -4.89 17.89 14.06
CA LEU A 225 -4.50 19.28 14.33
C LEU A 225 -5.10 19.82 15.63
N ASP A 226 -6.22 19.25 16.09
CA ASP A 226 -6.92 19.68 17.30
C ASP A 226 -6.36 19.05 18.59
N VAL A 227 -5.51 18.03 18.47
CA VAL A 227 -5.00 17.28 19.63
C VAL A 227 -3.75 17.93 20.22
N PRO A 228 -3.68 18.24 21.53
CA PRO A 228 -2.49 18.83 22.14
C PRO A 228 -1.22 17.99 21.97
N ASN A 229 -0.06 18.63 21.81
CA ASN A 229 1.20 17.93 21.55
C ASN A 229 1.63 17.01 22.72
N GLU A 230 1.28 17.38 23.95
CA GLU A 230 1.51 16.58 25.16
C GLU A 230 0.70 15.27 25.20
N GLU A 231 -0.36 15.17 24.41
CA GLU A 231 -1.18 13.96 24.25
C GLU A 231 -0.73 13.08 23.08
N MET A 232 0.39 13.41 22.44
CA MET A 232 0.93 12.69 21.30
C MET A 232 2.31 12.14 21.59
N ASN A 233 2.55 10.89 21.21
CA ASN A 233 3.90 10.36 21.11
C ASN A 233 4.70 11.11 20.02
N GLN A 234 5.99 10.81 19.88
CA GLN A 234 6.84 11.51 18.91
C GLN A 234 6.36 11.35 17.44
N PRO A 235 6.07 10.13 16.93
CA PRO A 235 5.56 9.98 15.56
C PRO A 235 4.32 10.84 15.27
N PHE A 236 3.31 10.84 16.16
CA PHE A 236 2.11 11.66 15.96
C PHE A 236 2.41 13.17 15.94
N ARG A 237 3.37 13.65 16.74
CA ARG A 237 3.79 15.07 16.69
C ARG A 237 4.45 15.43 15.37
N GLN A 238 5.29 14.55 14.83
CA GLN A 238 5.92 14.76 13.53
C GLN A 238 4.89 14.75 12.40
N TRP A 239 3.93 13.83 12.47
CA TRP A 239 2.82 13.76 11.53
C TRP A 239 1.92 14.99 11.58
N LYS A 240 1.54 15.43 12.78
CA LYS A 240 0.80 16.68 12.98
C LYS A 240 1.52 17.90 12.38
N GLU A 241 2.84 18.00 12.55
CA GLU A 241 3.60 19.11 11.98
C GLU A 241 3.61 19.08 10.44
N ALA A 242 3.80 17.91 9.83
CA ALA A 242 3.71 17.76 8.37
C ALA A 242 2.31 18.14 7.84
N LEU A 243 1.25 17.64 8.49
CA LEU A 243 -0.14 17.98 8.17
C LEU A 243 -0.41 19.47 8.28
N LYS A 244 0.05 20.12 9.34
CA LYS A 244 -0.08 21.57 9.52
C LYS A 244 0.57 22.32 8.36
N LYS A 245 1.79 21.94 7.97
CA LYS A 245 2.52 22.60 6.87
C LYS A 245 1.81 22.47 5.53
N TRP A 246 1.17 21.34 5.24
CA TRP A 246 0.35 21.21 4.03
C TRP A 246 -0.98 21.95 4.14
N ASN A 247 -1.64 21.90 5.30
CA ASN A 247 -2.90 22.59 5.54
C ASN A 247 -2.77 24.12 5.48
N ASP A 248 -1.62 24.67 5.90
CA ASP A 248 -1.29 26.10 5.77
C ASP A 248 -1.17 26.54 4.29
N ARG A 249 -0.93 25.61 3.36
CA ARG A 249 -0.80 25.88 1.91
C ARG A 249 -2.13 25.70 1.17
N SER A 250 -2.88 24.67 1.51
CA SER A 250 -4.16 24.31 0.90
C SER A 250 -5.01 23.56 1.93
N ASN A 251 -6.29 23.93 2.05
CA ASN A 251 -7.15 23.38 3.10
C ASN A 251 -7.38 21.88 2.93
N ILE A 252 -7.07 21.10 3.97
CA ILE A 252 -7.26 19.66 4.04
C ILE A 252 -8.57 19.35 4.77
N GLU A 253 -9.40 18.49 4.18
CA GLU A 253 -10.52 17.87 4.89
C GLU A 253 -10.00 16.72 5.76
N PHE A 254 -10.19 16.81 7.08
CA PHE A 254 -9.91 15.73 8.02
C PHE A 254 -11.20 14.99 8.34
N ARG A 255 -11.14 13.65 8.40
CA ARG A 255 -12.28 12.81 8.77
C ARG A 255 -11.81 11.58 9.51
N ARG A 256 -12.49 11.25 10.61
CA ARG A 256 -12.40 9.93 11.22
C ARG A 256 -13.36 8.98 10.54
N LEU A 257 -12.86 7.87 10.02
CA LEU A 257 -13.71 6.87 9.39
C LEU A 257 -14.22 5.84 10.39
N SER A 258 -15.45 5.40 10.15
CA SER A 258 -16.07 4.26 10.82
C SER A 258 -17.03 3.53 9.89
N PHE A 259 -17.35 2.28 10.23
CA PHE A 259 -18.31 1.48 9.47
C PHE A 259 -19.63 2.24 9.24
N GLY A 260 -20.12 2.22 8.00
CA GLY A 260 -21.38 2.84 7.61
C GLY A 260 -21.26 4.24 7.01
N GLU A 261 -20.05 4.81 6.96
CA GLU A 261 -19.79 6.07 6.24
C GLU A 261 -19.76 5.85 4.73
N LYS A 262 -20.91 6.07 4.09
CA LYS A 262 -21.12 5.81 2.65
C LYS A 262 -20.59 6.93 1.75
N ASP A 263 -20.52 8.15 2.26
CA ASP A 263 -20.15 9.36 1.52
C ASP A 263 -18.65 9.66 1.54
N ALA A 264 -17.88 8.98 2.40
CA ALA A 264 -16.46 9.26 2.60
C ALA A 264 -15.65 9.21 1.29
N PHE A 265 -16.01 8.35 0.34
CA PHE A 265 -15.29 8.18 -0.92
C PHE A 265 -16.08 8.63 -2.16
N ASP A 266 -17.10 9.49 -2.01
CA ASP A 266 -17.88 10.02 -3.14
C ASP A 266 -17.02 10.75 -4.19
N PHE A 267 -15.87 11.30 -3.79
CA PHE A 267 -14.92 11.91 -4.71
C PHE A 267 -14.25 10.88 -5.64
N PHE A 268 -14.15 9.62 -5.22
CA PHE A 268 -13.48 8.53 -5.92
C PHE A 268 -14.48 7.62 -6.65
N ASN A 269 -15.64 7.41 -6.04
CA ASN A 269 -16.68 6.54 -6.56
C ASN A 269 -17.23 7.06 -7.89
N ASN A 270 -17.28 6.19 -8.91
CA ASN A 270 -17.80 6.54 -10.23
C ASN A 270 -18.29 5.29 -10.98
N GLY A 271 -19.61 5.14 -11.10
CA GLY A 271 -20.23 3.99 -11.78
C GLY A 271 -19.85 2.67 -11.08
N ASP A 272 -19.05 1.86 -11.77
CA ASP A 272 -18.63 0.54 -11.27
C ASP A 272 -17.42 0.57 -10.33
N LEU A 273 -16.84 1.75 -10.07
CA LEU A 273 -15.74 1.97 -9.13
C LEU A 273 -16.30 2.44 -7.77
N GLU A 274 -16.09 1.66 -6.70
CA GLU A 274 -16.64 1.93 -5.37
C GLU A 274 -15.63 1.60 -4.27
N ILE A 275 -15.51 2.45 -3.25
CA ILE A 275 -14.89 2.13 -1.97
C ILE A 275 -15.94 2.11 -0.87
N SER A 276 -16.04 0.98 -0.15
CA SER A 276 -16.91 0.82 1.03
C SER A 276 -16.08 0.66 2.31
N VAL A 277 -16.36 1.47 3.34
CA VAL A 277 -15.73 1.34 4.67
C VAL A 277 -16.41 0.22 5.46
N LEU A 278 -15.63 -0.82 5.79
CA LEU A 278 -16.07 -2.02 6.50
C LEU A 278 -15.70 -2.02 7.99
N GLY A 279 -14.86 -1.08 8.44
CA GLY A 279 -14.46 -0.92 9.83
C GLY A 279 -13.62 0.36 10.01
N PRO A 280 -13.35 0.79 11.26
CA PRO A 280 -13.70 0.11 12.52
C PRO A 280 -15.19 0.22 12.88
N PHE A 281 -15.65 -0.64 13.79
CA PHE A 281 -17.02 -0.59 14.30
C PHE A 281 -17.08 0.21 15.60
N VAL A 282 -17.94 1.23 15.61
CA VAL A 282 -18.23 1.99 16.82
C VAL A 282 -19.17 1.17 17.71
N THR A 283 -18.76 1.00 18.97
CA THR A 283 -19.58 0.44 20.03
C THR A 283 -20.49 1.53 20.60
N GLU A 284 -21.78 1.24 20.68
CA GLU A 284 -22.80 2.10 21.28
C GLU A 284 -23.47 1.37 22.45
N LYS A 285 -23.27 1.87 23.67
CA LYS A 285 -23.89 1.35 24.90
C LYS A 285 -24.48 2.50 25.71
N GLY A 286 -25.81 2.60 25.71
CA GLY A 286 -26.51 3.73 26.33
C GLY A 286 -26.10 5.06 25.67
N SER A 287 -25.59 6.01 26.45
CA SER A 287 -25.05 7.28 25.94
C SER A 287 -23.57 7.24 25.57
N VAL A 288 -22.88 6.11 25.81
CA VAL A 288 -21.44 5.96 25.53
C VAL A 288 -21.26 5.42 24.12
N ARG A 289 -20.48 6.17 23.33
CA ARG A 289 -20.14 5.85 21.94
C ARG A 289 -18.62 5.91 21.78
N GLY A 290 -18.03 4.87 21.20
CA GLY A 290 -16.58 4.80 21.06
C GLY A 290 -16.08 3.47 20.51
N LEU A 291 -14.79 3.19 20.65
CA LEU A 291 -14.19 1.91 20.23
C LEU A 291 -13.95 1.01 21.43
N LYS A 292 -14.26 -0.28 21.34
CA LYS A 292 -13.96 -1.22 22.44
C LYS A 292 -12.45 -1.29 22.70
N PHE A 293 -12.01 -1.15 23.94
CA PHE A 293 -10.62 -1.40 24.30
C PHE A 293 -10.38 -2.92 24.34
N LEU A 294 -9.41 -3.41 23.56
CA LEU A 294 -9.15 -4.84 23.39
C LEU A 294 -8.15 -5.38 24.41
N GLY A 295 -8.28 -6.67 24.71
CA GLY A 295 -7.41 -7.39 25.63
C GLY A 295 -6.18 -7.98 24.96
N ASN A 296 -5.36 -8.73 25.71
CA ASN A 296 -4.24 -9.48 25.14
C ASN A 296 -4.75 -10.77 24.48
N PRO A 297 -4.27 -11.11 23.28
CA PRO A 297 -4.69 -12.31 22.58
C PRO A 297 -4.23 -13.59 23.32
N PRO A 298 -4.94 -14.72 23.14
CA PRO A 298 -4.49 -16.02 23.60
C PRO A 298 -3.15 -16.43 22.98
N LYS A 299 -2.36 -17.25 23.68
CA LYS A 299 -1.11 -17.81 23.15
C LYS A 299 -1.38 -18.99 22.22
N GLY A 300 -0.62 -19.11 21.14
CA GLY A 300 -0.63 -20.25 20.22
C GLY A 300 -1.18 -19.92 18.81
N PRO A 301 -0.85 -20.75 17.79
CA PRO A 301 -1.35 -20.58 16.43
C PRO A 301 -2.85 -20.89 16.38
N ARG A 302 -3.61 -20.13 15.59
CA ARG A 302 -5.06 -20.26 15.44
C ARG A 302 -5.38 -20.49 13.98
N ILE A 303 -5.67 -21.73 13.59
CA ILE A 303 -5.80 -22.09 12.16
C ILE A 303 -7.24 -22.53 11.87
N GLY A 304 -7.95 -21.75 11.06
CA GLY A 304 -9.27 -22.11 10.54
C GLY A 304 -10.46 -21.72 11.43
N HIS A 305 -11.52 -22.54 11.42
CA HIS A 305 -12.82 -22.23 12.03
C HIS A 305 -12.82 -22.23 13.57
N GLU A 306 -11.88 -22.92 14.21
CA GLU A 306 -11.70 -22.89 15.67
C GLU A 306 -11.51 -21.46 16.20
N SER A 307 -10.93 -20.56 15.40
CA SER A 307 -10.83 -19.14 15.75
C SER A 307 -12.19 -18.49 16.02
N MET A 308 -13.26 -18.91 15.33
CA MET A 308 -14.62 -18.37 15.56
C MET A 308 -15.24 -18.85 16.87
N SER A 309 -14.73 -19.93 17.46
CA SER A 309 -15.24 -20.50 18.72
C SER A 309 -14.69 -19.79 19.96
N LEU A 310 -13.63 -18.99 19.80
CA LEU A 310 -13.05 -18.19 20.87
C LEU A 310 -14.01 -17.04 21.25
N GLY A 311 -14.31 -16.96 22.54
CA GLY A 311 -15.15 -15.92 23.14
C GLY A 311 -14.32 -14.74 23.63
N GLU A 312 -15.01 -13.68 24.05
CA GLU A 312 -14.34 -12.50 24.60
C GLU A 312 -13.55 -12.80 25.89
N ALA A 313 -14.00 -13.79 26.68
CA ALA A 313 -13.35 -14.22 27.92
C ALA A 313 -11.95 -14.82 27.72
N ASP A 314 -11.58 -15.18 26.49
CA ASP A 314 -10.26 -15.72 26.17
C ASP A 314 -9.18 -14.62 26.11
N PHE A 315 -9.59 -13.36 25.94
CA PHE A 315 -8.71 -12.19 25.92
C PHE A 315 -8.56 -11.60 27.32
N LYS A 316 -7.32 -11.31 27.74
CA LYS A 316 -7.01 -10.92 29.13
C LYS A 316 -6.41 -9.53 29.26
N GLY A 317 -6.82 -8.79 30.29
CA GLY A 317 -6.28 -7.46 30.59
C GLY A 317 -6.57 -6.45 29.47
N PHE A 318 -5.67 -5.49 29.30
CA PHE A 318 -5.73 -4.47 28.24
C PHE A 318 -4.44 -4.48 27.42
N SER A 319 -4.55 -4.19 26.13
CA SER A 319 -3.39 -3.99 25.24
C SER A 319 -3.68 -2.87 24.26
N ALA A 320 -2.96 -1.75 24.38
CA ALA A 320 -3.09 -0.62 23.49
C ALA A 320 -2.65 -0.98 22.06
N SER A 321 -1.61 -1.80 21.91
CA SER A 321 -1.16 -2.29 20.58
C SER A 321 -2.20 -3.22 19.95
N HIS A 322 -2.77 -4.18 20.69
CA HIS A 322 -3.82 -5.02 20.12
C HIS A 322 -5.07 -4.18 19.76
N THR A 323 -5.38 -3.17 20.57
CA THR A 323 -6.51 -2.25 20.34
C THR A 323 -6.33 -1.37 19.10
N ILE A 324 -5.15 -0.75 18.93
CA ILE A 324 -4.91 0.15 17.80
C ILE A 324 -4.94 -0.61 16.46
N ASN A 325 -4.38 -1.82 16.44
CA ASN A 325 -4.39 -2.73 15.29
C ASN A 325 -5.80 -3.25 14.98
N GLY A 326 -6.54 -3.68 16.02
CA GLY A 326 -7.90 -4.19 15.88
C GLY A 326 -8.92 -3.18 15.38
N HIS A 327 -8.65 -1.90 15.53
CA HIS A 327 -9.46 -0.81 14.98
C HIS A 327 -8.87 -0.18 13.71
N SER A 328 -8.09 -0.95 12.96
CA SER A 328 -7.70 -0.57 11.61
C SER A 328 -8.92 -0.27 10.75
N ILE A 329 -8.84 0.77 9.92
CA ILE A 329 -9.81 0.99 8.85
C ILE A 329 -9.71 -0.19 7.88
N VAL A 330 -10.81 -0.92 7.77
CA VAL A 330 -10.97 -1.94 6.76
C VAL A 330 -11.83 -1.35 5.67
N PHE A 331 -11.39 -1.43 4.42
CA PHE A 331 -12.21 -0.99 3.29
C PHE A 331 -12.08 -1.95 2.12
N ARG A 332 -13.16 -2.01 1.34
CA ARG A 332 -13.23 -2.81 0.12
C ARG A 332 -13.35 -1.88 -1.07
N LEU A 333 -12.41 -2.01 -2.00
CA LEU A 333 -12.42 -1.31 -3.29
C LEU A 333 -12.93 -2.28 -4.35
N ARG A 334 -13.99 -1.93 -5.06
CA ARG A 334 -14.54 -2.71 -6.19
C ARG A 334 -14.39 -1.91 -7.46
N TYR A 335 -13.99 -2.58 -8.54
CA TYR A 335 -14.11 -2.05 -9.89
C TYR A 335 -14.59 -3.14 -10.84
N GLY A 336 -15.80 -2.97 -11.40
CA GLY A 336 -16.43 -4.00 -12.23
C GLY A 336 -16.56 -5.33 -11.48
N GLY A 337 -15.96 -6.39 -12.04
CA GLY A 337 -15.94 -7.74 -11.46
C GLY A 337 -14.74 -8.04 -10.56
N PHE A 338 -13.82 -7.10 -10.34
CA PHE A 338 -12.68 -7.28 -9.44
C PHE A 338 -12.81 -6.44 -8.18
N SER A 339 -12.27 -6.95 -7.08
CA SER A 339 -12.29 -6.28 -5.79
C SER A 339 -11.04 -6.53 -4.96
N TYR A 340 -10.73 -5.54 -4.13
CA TYR A 340 -9.57 -5.47 -3.26
C TYR A 340 -10.07 -5.32 -1.82
N LEU A 341 -9.46 -6.03 -0.88
CA LEU A 341 -9.70 -5.83 0.55
C LEU A 341 -8.40 -5.34 1.21
N PHE A 342 -8.50 -4.20 1.91
CA PHE A 342 -7.43 -3.62 2.72
C PHE A 342 -7.81 -3.68 4.19
N CYS A 343 -6.91 -4.19 5.02
CA CYS A 343 -7.21 -4.47 6.43
C CYS A 343 -6.33 -3.75 7.45
N GLY A 344 -5.28 -3.02 7.04
CA GLY A 344 -4.26 -2.54 7.98
C GLY A 344 -3.76 -3.70 8.83
N ASP A 345 -3.71 -3.53 10.14
CA ASP A 345 -3.22 -4.55 11.07
C ASP A 345 -4.32 -5.32 11.80
N LEU A 346 -5.48 -5.46 11.15
CA LEU A 346 -6.64 -6.13 11.72
C LEU A 346 -6.26 -7.48 12.37
N ASN A 347 -6.42 -7.53 13.69
CA ASN A 347 -6.14 -8.72 14.48
C ASN A 347 -7.26 -9.77 14.36
N ASP A 348 -7.05 -10.93 14.98
CA ASP A 348 -8.00 -12.03 14.96
C ASP A 348 -9.37 -11.64 15.58
N GLU A 349 -9.39 -10.98 16.75
CA GLU A 349 -10.64 -10.58 17.43
C GLU A 349 -11.53 -9.72 16.51
N ALA A 350 -10.94 -8.68 15.91
CA ALA A 350 -11.63 -7.76 15.02
C ALA A 350 -12.02 -8.43 13.70
N SER A 351 -11.13 -9.25 13.12
CA SER A 351 -11.42 -10.02 11.90
C SER A 351 -12.66 -10.91 12.04
N ARG A 352 -12.89 -11.52 13.21
CA ARG A 352 -14.09 -12.33 13.47
C ARG A 352 -15.38 -11.51 13.49
N ILE A 353 -15.32 -10.24 13.93
CA ILE A 353 -16.50 -9.35 13.90
C ILE A 353 -16.94 -9.15 12.44
N LEU A 354 -15.98 -8.86 11.55
CA LEU A 354 -16.24 -8.76 10.12
C LEU A 354 -16.75 -10.09 9.56
N GLY A 355 -16.13 -11.21 9.91
CA GLY A 355 -16.56 -12.55 9.50
C GLY A 355 -18.02 -12.85 9.87
N ARG A 356 -18.44 -12.52 11.11
CA ARG A 356 -19.84 -12.67 11.54
C ARG A 356 -20.80 -11.80 10.74
N LYS A 357 -20.42 -10.55 10.44
CA LYS A 357 -21.25 -9.64 9.62
C LYS A 357 -21.37 -10.14 8.18
N HIS A 358 -20.30 -10.72 7.64
CA HIS A 358 -20.33 -11.37 6.33
C HIS A 358 -21.30 -12.56 6.31
N GLN A 359 -21.25 -13.43 7.31
CA GLN A 359 -22.17 -14.56 7.43
C GLN A 359 -23.64 -14.13 7.54
N LYS A 360 -23.91 -12.98 8.15
CA LYS A 360 -25.25 -12.38 8.24
C LYS A 360 -25.68 -11.66 6.96
N GLY A 361 -24.82 -11.53 5.95
CA GLY A 361 -25.10 -10.79 4.72
C GLY A 361 -25.07 -9.26 4.88
N GLU A 362 -24.54 -8.75 6.00
CA GLU A 362 -24.45 -7.30 6.27
C GLU A 362 -23.31 -6.63 5.50
N ILE A 363 -22.24 -7.39 5.22
CA ILE A 363 -21.08 -6.94 4.43
C ILE A 363 -20.60 -8.05 3.50
N ASN A 364 -19.87 -7.69 2.44
CA ASN A 364 -19.20 -8.64 1.57
C ASN A 364 -17.68 -8.54 1.74
N LEU A 365 -17.04 -9.61 2.20
CA LEU A 365 -15.58 -9.70 2.37
C LEU A 365 -14.89 -10.32 1.17
N ARG A 366 -15.63 -10.98 0.27
CA ARG A 366 -15.04 -11.68 -0.87
C ARG A 366 -14.31 -10.69 -1.76
N SER A 367 -13.03 -10.94 -1.98
CA SER A 367 -12.16 -10.10 -2.80
C SER A 367 -11.19 -10.91 -3.65
N GLU A 368 -10.79 -10.37 -4.79
CA GLU A 368 -9.81 -10.96 -5.69
C GLU A 368 -8.40 -10.74 -5.16
N VAL A 369 -8.12 -9.50 -4.75
CA VAL A 369 -6.83 -9.07 -4.21
C VAL A 369 -7.00 -8.78 -2.72
N PHE A 370 -6.15 -9.38 -1.89
CA PHE A 370 -6.18 -9.22 -0.45
C PHE A 370 -4.86 -8.63 0.04
N LYS A 371 -4.90 -7.39 0.53
CA LYS A 371 -3.79 -6.84 1.30
C LYS A 371 -3.84 -7.46 2.69
N VAL A 372 -2.98 -8.43 2.90
CA VAL A 372 -2.93 -9.27 4.09
C VAL A 372 -2.66 -8.41 5.32
N PRO A 373 -3.36 -8.63 6.44
CA PRO A 373 -3.23 -7.81 7.62
C PRO A 373 -1.91 -8.03 8.37
N HIS A 374 -1.49 -7.01 9.11
CA HIS A 374 -0.48 -7.09 10.17
C HIS A 374 0.83 -7.70 9.70
N HIS A 375 1.25 -7.28 8.50
CA HIS A 375 2.46 -7.71 7.81
C HIS A 375 2.62 -9.23 7.65
N GLY A 376 1.55 -10.01 7.84
CA GLY A 376 1.63 -11.47 7.88
C GLY A 376 1.88 -12.08 9.26
N SER A 377 1.48 -11.38 10.34
CA SER A 377 1.50 -11.84 11.72
C SER A 377 0.71 -13.14 11.97
N ALA A 378 0.99 -13.81 13.08
CA ALA A 378 0.22 -14.97 13.53
C ALA A 378 -1.14 -14.59 14.15
N ASP A 379 -1.39 -13.29 14.34
CA ASP A 379 -2.62 -12.78 14.91
C ASP A 379 -3.70 -12.55 13.84
N PHE A 380 -4.21 -13.64 13.28
CA PHE A 380 -5.25 -13.62 12.25
C PHE A 380 -6.34 -14.68 12.51
N SER A 381 -7.48 -14.54 11.83
CA SER A 381 -8.54 -15.55 11.79
C SER A 381 -8.52 -16.30 10.45
N GLY A 382 -8.32 -17.63 10.48
CA GLY A 382 -8.46 -18.44 9.27
C GLY A 382 -9.89 -18.44 8.70
N ALA A 383 -10.91 -18.35 9.57
CA ALA A 383 -12.29 -18.20 9.14
C ALA A 383 -12.53 -16.87 8.40
N PHE A 384 -11.90 -15.77 8.83
CA PHE A 384 -11.92 -14.52 8.09
C PHE A 384 -11.31 -14.70 6.70
N PHE A 385 -10.13 -15.33 6.59
CA PHE A 385 -9.49 -15.58 5.29
C PHE A 385 -10.35 -16.45 4.37
N GLN A 386 -11.09 -17.42 4.91
CA GLN A 386 -12.06 -18.21 4.16
C GLN A 386 -13.20 -17.35 3.59
N MET A 387 -13.65 -16.32 4.31
CA MET A 387 -14.68 -15.40 3.81
C MET A 387 -14.12 -14.41 2.79
N VAL A 388 -12.86 -14.00 2.92
CA VAL A 388 -12.17 -13.18 1.91
C VAL A 388 -11.95 -13.97 0.63
N SER A 389 -11.56 -15.24 0.78
CA SER A 389 -11.36 -16.22 -0.28
C SER A 389 -10.53 -15.71 -1.47
N PRO A 390 -9.32 -15.14 -1.25
CA PRO A 390 -8.60 -14.38 -2.26
C PRO A 390 -8.01 -15.27 -3.37
N ILE A 391 -7.70 -14.68 -4.52
CA ILE A 391 -6.86 -15.31 -5.57
C ILE A 391 -5.46 -14.73 -5.62
N VAL A 392 -5.30 -13.48 -5.17
CA VAL A 392 -4.03 -12.79 -5.01
C VAL A 392 -3.95 -12.25 -3.59
N SER A 393 -2.89 -12.61 -2.88
CA SER A 393 -2.58 -12.09 -1.54
C SER A 393 -1.28 -11.32 -1.60
N VAL A 394 -1.27 -10.12 -1.03
CA VAL A 394 -0.07 -9.27 -0.92
C VAL A 394 0.24 -9.05 0.54
N ILE A 395 1.42 -9.48 0.96
CA ILE A 395 1.96 -9.31 2.30
C ILE A 395 2.99 -8.19 2.21
N SER A 396 2.71 -7.06 2.86
CA SER A 396 3.74 -6.03 3.08
C SER A 396 4.50 -6.39 4.34
N SER A 397 5.74 -6.83 4.17
CA SER A 397 6.68 -7.13 5.24
C SER A 397 8.08 -6.78 4.75
N GLY A 398 9.05 -6.74 5.67
CA GLY A 398 10.43 -6.48 5.30
C GLY A 398 11.46 -6.79 6.38
N ASP A 399 12.72 -6.62 6.01
CA ASP A 399 13.86 -6.73 6.90
C ASP A 399 13.68 -5.89 8.15
N GLU A 400 14.03 -6.47 9.28
CA GLU A 400 13.99 -5.81 10.57
C GLU A 400 15.36 -5.81 11.24
N SER A 401 15.47 -5.24 12.44
CA SER A 401 16.71 -5.28 13.20
C SER A 401 16.67 -6.41 14.23
N ALA A 402 17.83 -6.94 14.65
CA ALA A 402 17.87 -7.93 15.74
C ALA A 402 17.26 -7.42 17.08
N LYS A 403 16.96 -6.13 17.21
CA LYS A 403 16.27 -5.53 18.37
C LYS A 403 14.75 -5.45 18.21
N GLN A 404 14.26 -5.54 16.98
CA GLN A 404 12.88 -5.39 16.57
C GLN A 404 12.68 -6.43 15.47
N GLU A 405 12.41 -7.68 15.85
CA GLU A 405 12.21 -8.78 14.89
C GLU A 405 10.90 -9.49 15.25
N TYR A 406 9.88 -9.34 14.40
CA TYR A 406 8.57 -9.97 14.50
C TYR A 406 8.50 -11.32 13.76
N ILE A 407 9.43 -11.57 12.84
CA ILE A 407 9.51 -12.80 12.03
C ILE A 407 8.25 -12.92 11.15
N HIS A 408 8.03 -11.90 10.33
CA HIS A 408 6.93 -11.83 9.39
C HIS A 408 7.40 -12.09 7.93
N PRO A 409 6.57 -12.70 7.07
CA PRO A 409 5.29 -13.32 7.40
C PRO A 409 5.47 -14.68 8.09
N ARG A 410 4.49 -15.07 8.91
CA ARG A 410 4.50 -16.37 9.60
C ARG A 410 4.12 -17.48 8.63
N ALA A 411 4.86 -18.60 8.67
CA ALA A 411 4.59 -19.75 7.81
C ALA A 411 3.15 -20.28 7.92
N THR A 412 2.56 -20.25 9.13
CA THR A 412 1.15 -20.64 9.35
C THR A 412 0.17 -19.71 8.64
N LEU A 413 0.48 -18.42 8.56
CA LEU A 413 -0.32 -17.45 7.81
C LEU A 413 -0.21 -17.70 6.31
N VAL A 414 0.99 -17.92 5.78
CA VAL A 414 1.20 -18.25 4.36
C VAL A 414 0.44 -19.51 3.98
N GLY A 415 0.50 -20.56 4.83
CA GLY A 415 -0.29 -21.78 4.63
C GLY A 415 -1.81 -21.55 4.69
N ALA A 416 -2.28 -20.64 5.56
CA ALA A 416 -3.69 -20.29 5.64
C ALA A 416 -4.18 -19.55 4.39
N LEU A 417 -3.38 -18.64 3.82
CA LEU A 417 -3.70 -17.96 2.56
C LEU A 417 -3.87 -18.95 1.41
N GLY A 418 -2.95 -19.91 1.30
CA GLY A 418 -3.06 -20.98 0.29
C GLY A 418 -4.30 -21.85 0.52
N ARG A 419 -4.52 -22.30 1.76
CA ARG A 419 -5.67 -23.16 2.12
C ARG A 419 -7.03 -22.51 1.85
N HIS A 420 -7.14 -21.20 2.04
CA HIS A 420 -8.41 -20.48 1.99
C HIS A 420 -8.62 -19.70 0.68
N SER A 421 -7.70 -19.84 -0.28
CA SER A 421 -7.97 -19.41 -1.65
C SER A 421 -9.09 -20.23 -2.27
N ARG A 422 -9.81 -19.60 -3.21
CA ARG A 422 -10.81 -20.27 -4.05
C ARG A 422 -10.27 -20.84 -5.36
N VAL A 423 -8.98 -20.68 -5.62
CA VAL A 423 -8.32 -21.25 -6.80
C VAL A 423 -7.21 -22.20 -6.34
N ASP A 424 -6.90 -23.18 -7.18
CA ASP A 424 -5.89 -24.20 -6.88
C ASP A 424 -4.47 -23.61 -6.83
N GLU A 425 -4.22 -22.55 -7.61
CA GLU A 425 -2.92 -21.88 -7.73
C GLU A 425 -3.03 -20.40 -7.32
N PRO A 426 -3.12 -20.09 -6.01
CA PRO A 426 -3.15 -18.72 -5.53
C PRO A 426 -1.81 -18.02 -5.70
N LEU A 427 -1.85 -16.73 -6.00
CA LEU A 427 -0.66 -15.88 -5.98
C LEU A 427 -0.48 -15.30 -4.57
N ILE A 428 0.68 -15.53 -3.97
CA ILE A 428 1.05 -14.95 -2.67
C ILE A 428 2.35 -14.19 -2.86
N PHE A 429 2.26 -12.87 -2.82
CA PHE A 429 3.42 -11.98 -2.92
C PHE A 429 3.82 -11.46 -1.55
N VAL A 430 5.14 -11.33 -1.34
CA VAL A 430 5.73 -10.64 -0.19
C VAL A 430 6.57 -9.50 -0.74
N THR A 431 6.33 -8.27 -0.28
CA THR A 431 7.00 -7.08 -0.84
C THR A 431 8.53 -7.17 -0.73
N GLU A 432 9.07 -7.76 0.33
CA GLU A 432 10.51 -7.97 0.46
C GLU A 432 11.07 -9.04 -0.51
N LEU A 433 10.35 -10.14 -0.72
CA LEU A 433 10.82 -11.24 -1.56
C LEU A 433 10.83 -10.89 -3.05
N VAL A 434 10.05 -9.89 -3.45
CA VAL A 434 10.02 -9.36 -4.82
C VAL A 434 11.01 -8.20 -5.01
N ALA A 435 11.87 -7.92 -4.02
CA ALA A 435 12.99 -6.99 -4.16
C ALA A 435 14.18 -7.65 -4.89
N PHE A 436 15.05 -6.83 -5.47
CA PHE A 436 16.25 -7.31 -6.17
C PHE A 436 17.51 -6.73 -5.57
N PHE A 437 18.50 -7.59 -5.37
CA PHE A 437 19.81 -7.22 -4.85
C PHE A 437 20.88 -7.45 -5.91
N ASN A 438 21.84 -6.52 -5.98
CA ASN A 438 23.07 -6.70 -6.71
C ASN A 438 24.18 -7.10 -5.74
N LEU A 439 25.03 -8.01 -6.20
CA LEU A 439 26.25 -8.32 -5.51
C LEU A 439 27.27 -7.21 -5.77
N GLU A 440 27.77 -6.57 -4.72
CA GLU A 440 28.81 -5.52 -4.82
C GLU A 440 30.21 -6.08 -4.55
N GLY A 441 30.32 -7.26 -3.92
CA GLY A 441 31.60 -7.89 -3.61
C GLY A 441 32.24 -7.33 -2.34
N TRP A 442 33.56 -7.41 -2.22
CA TRP A 442 34.28 -6.85 -1.07
C TRP A 442 34.28 -5.33 -1.12
N ALA A 443 33.83 -4.70 -0.04
CA ALA A 443 33.72 -3.27 0.12
C ALA A 443 34.36 -2.82 1.43
N SER A 444 34.75 -1.54 1.47
CA SER A 444 35.24 -0.86 2.66
C SER A 444 34.46 0.44 2.88
N LEU A 445 34.45 0.93 4.12
CA LEU A 445 33.82 2.21 4.42
C LEU A 445 34.67 3.35 3.84
N THR A 446 34.03 4.40 3.32
CA THR A 446 34.75 5.58 2.79
C THR A 446 35.43 6.41 3.89
N ASP A 447 34.93 6.33 5.12
CA ASP A 447 35.58 6.90 6.30
C ASP A 447 36.73 5.98 6.76
N GLN A 448 37.95 6.48 6.66
CA GLN A 448 39.17 5.71 6.89
C GLN A 448 39.26 5.11 8.31
N LYS A 449 38.89 5.88 9.34
CA LYS A 449 38.92 5.39 10.73
C LYS A 449 37.89 4.29 10.97
N LYS A 450 36.71 4.43 10.38
CA LYS A 450 35.67 3.39 10.47
C LYS A 450 36.04 2.16 9.64
N ALA A 451 36.69 2.34 8.49
CA ALA A 451 37.16 1.25 7.65
C ALA A 451 38.21 0.39 8.38
N GLU A 452 39.21 1.01 9.00
CA GLU A 452 40.22 0.32 9.81
C GLU A 452 39.58 -0.49 10.96
N LYS A 453 38.59 0.08 11.64
CA LYS A 453 37.90 -0.58 12.75
C LYS A 453 37.02 -1.76 12.30
N ARG A 454 36.32 -1.61 11.17
CA ARG A 454 35.36 -2.61 10.68
C ARG A 454 36.05 -3.72 9.88
N GLY A 455 37.11 -3.38 9.15
CA GLY A 455 37.68 -4.22 8.10
C GLY A 455 36.85 -4.18 6.81
N GLU A 456 37.34 -4.88 5.79
CA GLU A 456 36.57 -5.15 4.57
C GLU A 456 35.36 -6.04 4.90
N PHE A 457 34.27 -5.84 4.18
CA PHE A 457 33.07 -6.64 4.32
C PHE A 457 32.50 -6.94 2.94
N PHE A 458 31.84 -8.09 2.82
CA PHE A 458 31.15 -8.44 1.60
C PHE A 458 29.80 -7.70 1.54
N ALA A 459 29.55 -7.02 0.45
CA ALA A 459 28.45 -6.08 0.29
C ALA A 459 27.48 -6.53 -0.81
N PHE A 460 26.21 -6.19 -0.57
CA PHE A 460 25.11 -6.26 -1.51
C PHE A 460 24.41 -4.90 -1.51
N SER A 461 23.87 -4.50 -2.65
CA SER A 461 23.03 -3.30 -2.77
C SER A 461 21.63 -3.69 -3.23
N ARG A 462 20.60 -3.08 -2.64
CA ARG A 462 19.23 -3.26 -3.14
C ARG A 462 19.06 -2.40 -4.40
N ARG A 463 18.88 -3.05 -5.55
CA ARG A 463 18.70 -2.39 -6.87
C ARG A 463 17.30 -1.84 -7.06
N ALA A 464 16.30 -2.57 -6.58
CA ALA A 464 14.92 -2.13 -6.54
C ALA A 464 14.26 -2.67 -5.27
N TYR A 465 13.52 -1.80 -4.59
CA TYR A 465 12.59 -2.22 -3.54
C TYR A 465 11.42 -2.95 -4.20
N GLY A 466 10.88 -3.95 -3.53
CA GLY A 466 9.84 -4.77 -4.13
C GLY A 466 8.54 -4.00 -4.27
N ILE A 467 7.90 -4.11 -5.43
CA ILE A 467 6.61 -3.48 -5.68
C ILE A 467 5.72 -4.50 -6.37
N VAL A 468 4.59 -4.81 -5.73
CA VAL A 468 3.55 -5.64 -6.33
C VAL A 468 2.53 -4.70 -6.96
N LYS A 469 2.24 -4.88 -8.24
CA LYS A 469 1.40 -3.96 -9.01
C LYS A 469 0.22 -4.72 -9.57
N THR A 470 -0.94 -4.09 -9.52
CA THR A 470 -2.17 -4.61 -10.11
C THR A 470 -2.80 -3.56 -11.03
N ARG A 471 -3.38 -4.02 -12.13
CA ARG A 471 -4.05 -3.19 -13.14
C ARG A 471 -5.35 -3.85 -13.52
N THR A 472 -6.45 -3.10 -13.53
CA THR A 472 -7.73 -3.64 -13.95
C THR A 472 -8.62 -2.57 -14.57
N ASP A 473 -9.39 -2.96 -15.57
CA ASP A 473 -10.48 -2.16 -16.16
C ASP A 473 -11.87 -2.63 -15.70
N GLY A 474 -11.91 -3.51 -14.69
CA GLY A 474 -13.11 -4.16 -14.19
C GLY A 474 -13.50 -5.45 -14.90
N THR A 475 -12.84 -5.81 -16.01
CA THR A 475 -13.09 -7.05 -16.78
C THR A 475 -11.86 -7.94 -16.93
N ARG A 476 -10.67 -7.35 -16.83
CA ARG A 476 -9.38 -8.02 -16.78
C ARG A 476 -8.57 -7.55 -15.57
N LEU A 477 -7.73 -8.42 -15.02
CA LEU A 477 -6.77 -8.11 -13.97
C LEU A 477 -5.39 -8.58 -14.40
N LEU A 478 -4.43 -7.66 -14.40
CA LEU A 478 -2.99 -7.94 -14.51
C LEU A 478 -2.37 -7.75 -13.14
N VAL A 479 -1.57 -8.72 -12.70
CA VAL A 479 -0.74 -8.63 -11.49
C VAL A 479 0.71 -8.87 -11.88
N TYR A 480 1.62 -7.99 -11.48
CA TYR A 480 3.02 -8.11 -11.86
C TYR A 480 4.00 -7.51 -10.86
N THR A 481 5.23 -7.99 -10.91
CA THR A 481 6.40 -7.45 -10.21
C THR A 481 7.47 -7.09 -11.23
N ASP A 482 8.33 -6.12 -10.88
CA ASP A 482 9.50 -5.82 -11.72
C ASP A 482 10.56 -6.91 -11.56
N SER A 483 11.59 -6.90 -12.40
CA SER A 483 12.77 -7.76 -12.23
C SER A 483 14.06 -6.96 -12.33
N GLY A 484 15.12 -7.43 -11.67
CA GLY A 484 16.48 -6.96 -11.91
C GLY A 484 16.94 -7.19 -13.36
N LYS A 485 16.34 -8.15 -14.08
CA LYS A 485 16.49 -8.29 -15.53
C LYS A 485 15.49 -7.38 -16.23
N THR A 486 15.97 -6.37 -16.93
CA THR A 486 15.13 -5.30 -17.50
C THR A 486 14.07 -5.80 -18.50
N ASN A 487 14.30 -6.95 -19.15
CA ASN A 487 13.39 -7.59 -20.10
C ASN A 487 12.42 -8.60 -19.47
N MET A 488 12.47 -8.76 -18.15
CA MET A 488 11.65 -9.72 -17.43
C MET A 488 10.73 -9.00 -16.45
N LYS A 489 9.48 -9.44 -16.40
CA LYS A 489 8.54 -9.14 -15.34
C LYS A 489 7.85 -10.46 -15.00
N GLU A 490 7.68 -10.73 -13.71
CA GLU A 490 6.78 -11.78 -13.28
C GLU A 490 5.37 -11.21 -13.43
N ALA A 491 4.51 -11.82 -14.25
CA ALA A 491 3.22 -11.27 -14.60
C ALA A 491 2.17 -12.38 -14.77
N TYR A 492 0.98 -12.13 -14.22
CA TYR A 492 -0.16 -13.02 -14.24
C TYR A 492 -1.40 -12.24 -14.66
N CYS A 493 -2.25 -12.85 -15.48
CA CYS A 493 -3.46 -12.24 -15.99
C CYS A 493 -4.69 -13.08 -15.66
N TYR A 494 -5.79 -12.40 -15.37
CA TYR A 494 -7.09 -13.00 -15.18
C TYR A 494 -8.13 -12.26 -16.02
N SER A 495 -9.06 -13.01 -16.61
CA SER A 495 -10.29 -12.48 -17.20
C SER A 495 -11.49 -13.01 -16.44
N LEU A 496 -12.66 -12.40 -16.62
CA LEU A 496 -13.91 -12.94 -16.07
C LEU A 496 -14.52 -13.98 -17.03
N ASP A 497 -14.97 -15.10 -16.48
CA ASP A 497 -15.79 -16.07 -17.22
C ASP A 497 -17.25 -15.57 -17.38
N GLN A 498 -18.11 -16.39 -17.99
CA GLN A 498 -19.53 -16.08 -18.18
C GLN A 498 -20.33 -15.86 -16.88
N ASN A 499 -19.81 -16.31 -15.74
CA ASN A 499 -20.41 -16.13 -14.42
C ASN A 499 -19.77 -14.97 -13.64
N GLY A 500 -18.84 -14.22 -14.25
CA GLY A 500 -18.09 -13.17 -13.59
C GLY A 500 -17.02 -13.68 -12.63
N LEU A 501 -16.57 -14.93 -12.76
CA LEU A 501 -15.49 -15.49 -11.94
C LEU A 501 -14.13 -15.27 -12.64
N PRO A 502 -13.10 -14.85 -11.89
CA PRO A 502 -11.77 -14.67 -12.45
C PRO A 502 -11.14 -16.03 -12.79
N VAL A 503 -10.70 -16.17 -14.04
CA VAL A 503 -9.98 -17.34 -14.57
C VAL A 503 -8.66 -16.89 -15.18
N PRO A 504 -7.58 -17.69 -15.09
CA PRO A 504 -6.30 -17.37 -15.72
C PRO A 504 -6.47 -17.07 -17.21
N ALA A 505 -5.77 -16.04 -17.69
CA ALA A 505 -5.81 -15.59 -19.08
C ALA A 505 -4.39 -15.44 -19.64
N PRO A 506 -4.20 -15.59 -20.97
CA PRO A 506 -2.91 -15.36 -21.60
C PRO A 506 -2.45 -13.90 -21.42
N LEU A 507 -1.16 -13.70 -21.15
CA LEU A 507 -0.52 -12.38 -21.12
C LEU A 507 -0.40 -11.82 -22.55
N VAL A 508 -0.85 -10.58 -22.75
CA VAL A 508 -0.74 -9.86 -24.03
C VAL A 508 0.47 -8.93 -23.98
N ARG A 509 1.51 -9.28 -24.75
CA ARG A 509 2.78 -8.55 -24.78
C ARG A 509 3.07 -7.98 -26.17
N ALA A 510 3.31 -6.68 -26.25
CA ALA A 510 3.72 -5.97 -27.47
C ALA A 510 5.25 -5.97 -27.64
#